data_AF-A0A7W8NFX1-F1
#
_entry.id   AF-A0A7W8NFX1-F1
#
_cell.length_a   1.000
_cell.length_b   1.000
_cell.length_c   1.000
_cell.angle_alpha   90.00
_cell.angle_beta   90.00
_cell.angle_gamma   90.00
#
_symmetry.space_group_name_H-M   'P 1'
#
loop_
_entity.id
_entity.type
_entity.pdbx_description
1 polymer ?
#
loop_
_entity_poly.entity_id
_entity_poly.type
_entity_poly.pdbx_seq_one_letter_code
_entity_poly.pdbx_strand_id
1 'polypeptide(L)'
;MSTLILALNPDGDLVSALTAPKRAKYTCMECGGNLHVKRGPKKAAHFAHDSEDLTGCTGESVTHLAAKRLLRKQLQAELAQESLVKWMQHCSGAQGGCRMRSVLPQGHEVQGMWEVLEEVTHGRYRFDVAVIVSGKAIFGFEVYHRHLVPEQKAADLDVPWLELVAEDILEFKPRVPFRGSHSEQLCSDCHALLQALRERQARDAKRGEQTKKYVAEVTQVQDTWKDVIGAAKKMDEAQRVGRRT
;
A
#
# COMPACT_ATOMS: atom_id res chain seq x y z
N MET A 1 -27.25 5.25 -18.74
CA MET A 1 -27.40 3.84 -18.32
C MET A 1 -26.01 3.25 -18.20
N SER A 2 -25.62 2.75 -17.03
CA SER A 2 -24.32 2.11 -16.83
C SER A 2 -24.26 0.83 -17.65
N THR A 3 -23.19 0.66 -18.44
CA THR A 3 -22.96 -0.54 -19.24
C THR A 3 -22.64 -1.72 -18.32
N LEU A 4 -23.51 -2.73 -18.29
CA LEU A 4 -23.28 -3.95 -17.50
C LEU A 4 -22.26 -4.82 -18.22
N ILE A 5 -21.08 -5.00 -17.63
CA ILE A 5 -20.02 -5.85 -18.23
C ILE A 5 -19.92 -7.23 -17.60
N LEU A 6 -20.62 -7.46 -16.47
CA LEU A 6 -20.62 -8.68 -15.69
C LEU A 6 -22.06 -9.13 -15.38
N ALA A 7 -22.26 -10.44 -15.24
CA ALA A 7 -23.52 -11.07 -14.85
C ALA A 7 -23.26 -12.43 -14.18
N LEU A 8 -24.30 -13.06 -13.65
CA LEU A 8 -24.25 -14.47 -13.22
C LEU A 8 -24.70 -15.38 -14.36
N ASN A 9 -24.00 -16.50 -14.56
CA ASN A 9 -24.47 -17.60 -15.41
C ASN A 9 -25.51 -18.47 -14.66
N PRO A 10 -26.09 -19.51 -15.30
CA PRO A 10 -27.06 -20.40 -14.64
C PRO A 10 -26.51 -21.16 -13.43
N ASP A 11 -25.19 -21.37 -13.36
CA ASP A 11 -24.50 -22.01 -12.24
C ASP A 11 -24.24 -21.04 -11.07
N GLY A 12 -24.57 -19.75 -11.23
CA GLY A 12 -24.34 -18.71 -10.23
C GLY A 12 -22.91 -18.16 -10.21
N ASP A 13 -22.14 -18.43 -11.27
CA ASP A 13 -20.78 -17.94 -11.48
C ASP A 13 -20.74 -16.63 -12.24
N LEU A 14 -19.76 -15.79 -11.87
CA LEU A 14 -19.52 -14.49 -12.48
C LEU A 14 -18.93 -14.66 -13.88
N VAL A 15 -19.55 -14.01 -14.87
CA VAL A 15 -19.12 -14.07 -16.28
C VAL A 15 -19.03 -12.70 -16.91
N SER A 16 -17.99 -12.47 -17.71
CA SER A 16 -17.79 -11.26 -18.50
C SER A 16 -18.57 -11.30 -19.80
N ALA A 17 -19.20 -10.18 -20.18
CA ALA A 17 -19.88 -10.02 -21.45
C ALA A 17 -18.94 -10.28 -22.66
N LEU A 18 -17.64 -10.10 -22.47
CA LEU A 18 -16.64 -10.37 -23.50
C LEU A 18 -16.52 -11.86 -23.82
N THR A 19 -16.63 -12.73 -22.82
CA THR A 19 -16.43 -14.19 -22.94
C THR A 19 -17.74 -14.98 -22.91
N ALA A 20 -18.83 -14.36 -22.45
CA ALA A 20 -20.14 -15.00 -22.32
C ALA A 20 -20.69 -15.57 -23.66
N PRO A 21 -21.15 -16.84 -23.69
CA PRO A 21 -21.93 -17.38 -24.80
C PRO A 21 -23.18 -16.56 -25.15
N LYS A 22 -23.41 -16.28 -26.44
CA LYS A 22 -24.51 -15.39 -26.89
C LYS A 22 -25.93 -15.85 -26.56
N ARG A 23 -26.15 -17.16 -26.46
CA ARG A 23 -27.50 -17.76 -26.32
C ARG A 23 -27.76 -18.35 -24.93
N ALA A 24 -26.85 -18.14 -23.98
CA ALA A 24 -27.06 -18.55 -22.60
C ALA A 24 -27.92 -17.51 -21.87
N LYS A 25 -28.55 -17.96 -20.78
CA LYS A 25 -29.29 -17.09 -19.86
C LYS A 25 -28.33 -16.53 -18.82
N TYR A 26 -28.51 -15.25 -18.49
CA TYR A 26 -27.74 -14.60 -17.46
C TYR A 26 -28.66 -13.87 -16.50
N THR A 27 -28.19 -13.68 -15.28
CA THR A 27 -28.96 -13.04 -14.22
C THR A 27 -28.23 -11.79 -13.75
N CYS A 28 -28.95 -10.70 -13.63
CA CYS A 28 -28.45 -9.45 -13.06
C CYS A 28 -28.16 -9.65 -11.57
N MET A 29 -26.98 -9.21 -11.12
CA MET A 29 -26.60 -9.32 -9.70
C MET A 29 -27.33 -8.32 -8.81
N GLU A 30 -27.89 -7.26 -9.37
CA GLU A 30 -28.57 -6.21 -8.60
C GLU A 30 -30.06 -6.52 -8.46
N CYS A 31 -30.79 -6.67 -9.57
CA CYS A 31 -32.24 -6.88 -9.53
C CYS A 31 -32.68 -8.34 -9.67
N GLY A 32 -31.75 -9.27 -9.96
CA GLY A 32 -32.10 -10.66 -10.28
C GLY A 32 -32.78 -10.87 -11.63
N GLY A 33 -32.99 -9.80 -12.41
CA GLY A 33 -33.64 -9.86 -13.72
C GLY A 33 -32.82 -10.59 -14.78
N ASN A 34 -33.50 -11.03 -15.85
CA ASN A 34 -32.84 -11.72 -16.95
C ASN A 34 -31.99 -10.75 -17.79
N LEU A 35 -30.80 -11.22 -18.16
CA LEU A 35 -29.84 -10.50 -18.98
C LEU A 35 -29.51 -11.29 -20.25
N HIS A 36 -29.33 -10.57 -21.36
CA HIS A 36 -28.77 -11.10 -22.59
C HIS A 36 -27.50 -10.35 -22.98
N VAL A 37 -26.53 -11.07 -23.54
CA VAL A 37 -25.26 -10.47 -23.96
C VAL A 37 -25.39 -9.82 -25.34
N LYS A 38 -25.06 -8.54 -25.41
CA LYS A 38 -24.91 -7.76 -26.64
C LYS A 38 -23.43 -7.63 -26.96
N ARG A 39 -23.00 -8.27 -28.05
CA ARG A 39 -21.64 -8.15 -28.59
C ARG A 39 -21.68 -8.03 -30.12
N GLY A 40 -21.12 -6.93 -30.64
CA GLY A 40 -21.08 -6.64 -32.06
C GLY A 40 -19.90 -5.75 -32.45
N PRO A 41 -19.63 -5.59 -33.76
CA PRO A 41 -18.42 -4.92 -34.25
C PRO A 41 -18.32 -3.43 -33.90
N LYS A 42 -19.44 -2.78 -33.54
CA LYS A 42 -19.50 -1.33 -33.26
C LYS A 42 -19.68 -0.99 -31.78
N LYS A 43 -19.99 -1.96 -30.91
CA LYS A 43 -20.31 -1.71 -29.50
C LYS A 43 -19.55 -2.70 -28.63
N ALA A 44 -18.96 -2.19 -27.55
CA ALA A 44 -18.33 -3.00 -26.52
C ALA A 44 -19.30 -4.08 -26.02
N ALA A 45 -18.77 -5.25 -25.70
CA ALA A 45 -19.56 -6.35 -25.18
C ALA A 45 -20.19 -5.95 -23.83
N HIS A 46 -21.50 -6.09 -23.70
CA HIS A 46 -22.23 -5.78 -22.47
C HIS A 46 -23.46 -6.66 -22.32
N PHE A 47 -23.95 -6.81 -21.11
CA PHE A 47 -25.25 -7.35 -20.80
C PHE A 47 -26.31 -6.26 -20.87
N ALA A 48 -27.52 -6.65 -21.26
CA ALA A 48 -28.70 -5.79 -21.25
C ALA A 48 -29.88 -6.56 -20.67
N HIS A 49 -30.70 -5.85 -19.90
CA HIS A 49 -31.99 -6.37 -19.44
C HIS A 49 -32.92 -6.61 -20.64
N ASP A 50 -33.75 -7.64 -20.52
CA ASP A 50 -34.97 -7.73 -21.30
C ASP A 50 -35.90 -6.58 -20.88
N SER A 51 -36.61 -5.99 -21.84
CA SER A 51 -37.28 -4.68 -21.72
C SER A 51 -38.37 -4.58 -20.64
N GLU A 52 -38.66 -5.65 -19.92
CA GLU A 52 -39.74 -5.74 -18.94
C GLU A 52 -39.26 -5.70 -17.46
N ASP A 53 -37.96 -5.91 -17.19
CA ASP A 53 -37.39 -6.02 -15.83
C ASP A 53 -36.51 -4.82 -15.44
N LEU A 54 -36.97 -3.59 -15.69
CA LEU A 54 -36.20 -2.36 -15.40
C LEU A 54 -36.43 -1.80 -13.97
N THR A 55 -37.26 -2.45 -13.17
CA THR A 55 -37.57 -1.97 -11.81
C THR A 55 -36.53 -2.49 -10.82
N GLY A 56 -35.81 -1.58 -10.14
CA GLY A 56 -34.99 -1.93 -8.98
C GLY A 56 -33.46 -1.93 -9.13
N CYS A 57 -32.89 -1.55 -10.29
CA CYS A 57 -31.46 -1.21 -10.35
C CYS A 57 -31.23 0.18 -9.72
N THR A 58 -30.91 0.18 -8.43
CA THR A 58 -30.67 1.31 -7.54
C THR A 58 -29.36 2.07 -7.77
N GLY A 59 -28.41 1.51 -8.52
CA GLY A 59 -27.19 2.20 -8.93
C GLY A 59 -25.95 1.88 -8.11
N GLU A 60 -25.96 0.82 -7.28
CA GLU A 60 -24.71 0.16 -6.94
C GLU A 60 -24.15 -0.45 -8.24
N SER A 61 -22.89 -0.16 -8.56
CA SER A 61 -22.34 -0.69 -9.79
C SER A 61 -22.34 -2.21 -9.74
N VAL A 62 -22.86 -2.87 -10.77
CA VAL A 62 -22.68 -4.32 -10.96
C VAL A 62 -21.19 -4.72 -10.84
N THR A 63 -20.26 -3.81 -11.12
CA THR A 63 -18.82 -3.96 -10.82
C THR A 63 -18.54 -4.11 -9.32
N HIS A 64 -19.15 -3.31 -8.45
CA HIS A 64 -18.97 -3.34 -7.00
C HIS A 64 -19.52 -4.64 -6.41
N LEU A 65 -20.75 -5.02 -6.77
CA LEU A 65 -21.36 -6.30 -6.38
C LEU A 65 -20.51 -7.50 -6.84
N ALA A 66 -20.06 -7.46 -8.10
CA ALA A 66 -19.18 -8.50 -8.64
C ALA A 66 -17.87 -8.61 -7.88
N ALA A 67 -17.23 -7.48 -7.59
CA ALA A 67 -15.98 -7.44 -6.86
C ALA A 67 -16.13 -7.96 -5.43
N LYS A 68 -17.21 -7.62 -4.70
CA LYS A 68 -17.50 -8.17 -3.36
C LYS A 68 -17.60 -9.69 -3.38
N ARG A 69 -18.41 -10.20 -4.31
CA ARG A 69 -18.64 -11.64 -4.43
C ARG A 69 -17.38 -12.40 -4.84
N LEU A 70 -16.57 -11.83 -5.73
CA LEU A 70 -15.29 -12.41 -6.12
C LEU A 70 -14.28 -12.36 -4.97
N LEU A 71 -14.20 -11.23 -4.25
CA LEU A 71 -13.33 -11.07 -3.08
C LEU A 71 -13.67 -12.09 -1.99
N ARG A 72 -14.96 -12.29 -1.69
CA ARG A 72 -15.40 -13.33 -0.76
C ARG A 72 -14.90 -14.71 -1.18
N LYS A 73 -15.12 -15.10 -2.44
CA LYS A 73 -14.64 -16.40 -2.97
C LYS A 73 -13.12 -16.54 -2.87
N GLN A 74 -12.35 -15.48 -3.19
CA GLN A 74 -10.89 -15.49 -3.08
C GLN A 74 -10.43 -15.70 -1.63
N LEU A 75 -11.01 -14.96 -0.68
CA LEU A 75 -10.67 -15.07 0.75
C LEU A 75 -11.02 -16.44 1.32
N GLN A 76 -12.18 -17.02 0.94
CA GLN A 76 -12.56 -18.36 1.36
C GLN A 76 -11.56 -19.42 0.88
N ALA A 77 -11.14 -19.34 -0.38
CA ALA A 77 -10.17 -20.28 -0.94
C ALA A 77 -8.80 -20.17 -0.24
N GLU A 78 -8.38 -18.94 0.07
CA GLU A 78 -7.09 -18.66 0.70
C GLU A 78 -7.05 -19.07 2.18
N LEU A 79 -8.10 -18.74 2.94
CA LEU A 79 -8.22 -19.16 4.33
C LEU A 79 -8.31 -20.69 4.46
N ALA A 80 -8.98 -21.35 3.51
CA ALA A 80 -9.03 -22.81 3.47
C ALA A 80 -7.66 -23.46 3.23
N GLN A 81 -6.76 -22.79 2.51
CA GLN A 81 -5.43 -23.31 2.21
C GLN A 81 -4.42 -22.98 3.30
N GLU A 82 -4.44 -21.75 3.82
CA GLU A 82 -3.33 -21.22 4.63
C GLU A 82 -3.78 -20.56 5.93
N SER A 83 -5.10 -20.41 6.18
CA SER A 83 -5.63 -19.67 7.35
C SER A 83 -5.04 -18.27 7.49
N LEU A 84 -4.73 -17.63 6.37
CA LEU A 84 -4.07 -16.34 6.29
C LEU A 84 -4.84 -15.42 5.34
N VAL A 85 -5.05 -14.18 5.74
CA VAL A 85 -5.50 -13.11 4.84
C VAL A 85 -4.28 -12.38 4.30
N LYS A 86 -4.06 -12.41 2.98
CA LYS A 86 -2.91 -11.80 2.31
C LYS A 86 -3.28 -10.54 1.55
N TRP A 87 -2.37 -9.56 1.61
CA TRP A 87 -2.39 -8.37 0.78
C TRP A 87 -0.97 -7.90 0.50
N MET A 88 -0.84 -6.82 -0.25
CA MET A 88 0.43 -6.23 -0.63
C MET A 88 0.46 -4.77 -0.16
N GLN A 89 1.62 -4.30 0.31
CA GLN A 89 1.85 -2.89 0.65
C GLN A 89 3.03 -2.33 -0.12
N HIS A 90 2.99 -1.05 -0.46
CA HIS A 90 4.14 -0.40 -1.07
C HIS A 90 5.30 -0.29 -0.09
N CYS A 91 6.51 -0.57 -0.57
CA CYS A 91 7.74 -0.28 0.16
C CYS A 91 7.83 1.22 0.45
N SER A 92 8.06 1.59 1.72
CA SER A 92 8.25 2.98 2.17
C SER A 92 9.47 3.65 1.54
N GLY A 93 10.48 2.84 1.23
CA GLY A 93 11.74 3.27 0.64
C GLY A 93 12.71 3.88 1.65
N ALA A 94 13.99 3.92 1.29
CA ALA A 94 15.05 4.31 2.21
C ALA A 94 15.15 5.83 2.47
N GLN A 95 14.66 6.66 1.53
CA GLN A 95 14.81 8.12 1.56
C GLN A 95 13.58 8.83 0.98
N GLY A 96 12.42 8.69 1.63
CA GLY A 96 11.20 9.38 1.19
C GLY A 96 10.55 8.80 -0.07
N GLY A 97 10.84 7.53 -0.39
CA GLY A 97 10.17 6.79 -1.46
C GLY A 97 10.97 5.61 -1.98
N CYS A 98 10.26 4.57 -2.44
CA CYS A 98 10.87 3.42 -3.10
C CYS A 98 10.97 3.67 -4.61
N ARG A 99 12.20 3.80 -5.14
CA ARG A 99 12.43 4.00 -6.58
C ARG A 99 11.86 2.87 -7.44
N MET A 100 11.96 1.64 -6.94
CA MET A 100 11.46 0.44 -7.63
C MET A 100 9.94 0.28 -7.52
N ARG A 101 9.27 1.11 -6.69
CA ARG A 101 7.85 0.99 -6.37
C ARG A 101 7.43 -0.43 -5.99
N SER A 102 8.35 -1.15 -5.33
CA SER A 102 8.16 -2.54 -4.94
C SER A 102 6.96 -2.65 -4.02
N VAL A 103 6.20 -3.73 -4.19
CA VAL A 103 5.15 -4.14 -3.27
C VAL A 103 5.64 -5.33 -2.46
N LEU A 104 5.32 -5.35 -1.18
CA LEU A 104 5.76 -6.35 -0.21
C LEU A 104 4.54 -7.10 0.32
N PRO A 105 4.62 -8.44 0.43
CA PRO A 105 3.53 -9.25 0.95
C PRO A 105 3.30 -8.95 2.42
N GLN A 106 2.04 -8.95 2.81
CA GLN A 106 1.56 -8.79 4.17
C GLN A 106 0.53 -9.88 4.44
N GLY A 107 0.34 -10.20 5.72
CA GLY A 107 -0.52 -11.29 6.15
C GLY A 107 -1.16 -11.02 7.51
N HIS A 108 -2.38 -11.51 7.69
CA HIS A 108 -3.07 -11.56 8.97
C HIS A 108 -3.56 -12.98 9.21
N GLU A 109 -2.98 -13.65 10.20
CA GLU A 109 -3.35 -15.02 10.56
C GLU A 109 -4.74 -15.06 11.18
N VAL A 110 -5.53 -16.05 10.76
CA VAL A 110 -6.89 -16.27 11.23
C VAL A 110 -6.92 -17.58 12.00
N GLN A 111 -7.22 -17.47 13.30
CA GLN A 111 -7.28 -18.63 14.20
C GLN A 111 -8.73 -18.98 14.54
N GLY A 112 -9.05 -20.27 14.57
CA GLY A 112 -10.38 -20.78 14.91
C GLY A 112 -11.29 -21.00 13.69
N MET A 113 -12.56 -21.30 13.95
CA MET A 113 -13.55 -21.45 12.88
C MET A 113 -13.90 -20.08 12.30
N TRP A 114 -13.70 -19.95 11.01
CA TRP A 114 -13.91 -18.71 10.27
C TRP A 114 -15.02 -18.84 9.24
N GLU A 115 -15.66 -17.72 8.94
CA GLU A 115 -16.55 -17.54 7.82
C GLU A 115 -16.17 -16.25 7.09
N VAL A 116 -16.44 -16.19 5.79
CA VAL A 116 -16.31 -14.94 5.02
C VAL A 116 -17.69 -14.58 4.49
N LEU A 117 -18.16 -13.40 4.87
CA LEU A 117 -19.52 -12.93 4.57
C LEU A 117 -19.48 -11.56 3.87
N GLU A 118 -20.49 -11.31 3.04
CA GLU A 118 -20.74 -10.01 2.41
C GLU A 118 -21.66 -9.17 3.32
N GLU A 119 -21.57 -7.83 3.25
CA GLU A 119 -22.46 -6.88 3.94
C GLU A 119 -22.55 -7.04 5.47
N VAL A 120 -21.42 -7.28 6.14
CA VAL A 120 -21.39 -7.54 7.58
C VAL A 120 -21.48 -6.26 8.39
N THR A 121 -22.47 -6.15 9.26
CA THR A 121 -22.58 -5.05 10.22
C THR A 121 -21.53 -5.16 11.32
N HIS A 122 -20.81 -4.06 11.56
CA HIS A 122 -19.81 -3.92 12.61
C HIS A 122 -19.96 -2.55 13.29
N GLY A 123 -20.48 -2.56 14.52
CA GLY A 123 -20.88 -1.33 15.21
C GLY A 123 -21.93 -0.55 14.41
N ARG A 124 -21.62 0.70 14.07
CA ARG A 124 -22.49 1.57 13.25
C ARG A 124 -22.22 1.48 11.75
N TYR A 125 -21.25 0.68 11.35
CA TYR A 125 -20.81 0.55 9.97
C TYR A 125 -21.14 -0.82 9.42
N ARG A 126 -20.95 -0.97 8.12
CA ARG A 126 -21.10 -2.23 7.40
C ARG A 126 -19.91 -2.42 6.48
N PHE A 127 -19.25 -3.56 6.60
CA PHE A 127 -18.20 -3.99 5.70
C PHE A 127 -18.81 -4.59 4.44
N ASP A 128 -18.21 -4.31 3.30
CA ASP A 128 -18.58 -4.93 2.04
C ASP A 128 -18.31 -6.44 2.07
N VAL A 129 -17.15 -6.83 2.60
CA VAL A 129 -16.77 -8.22 2.89
C VAL A 129 -16.02 -8.26 4.22
N ALA A 130 -16.27 -9.25 5.07
CA ALA A 130 -15.54 -9.42 6.32
C ALA A 130 -15.22 -10.89 6.62
N VAL A 131 -14.09 -11.10 7.29
CA VAL A 131 -13.73 -12.38 7.91
C VAL A 131 -14.25 -12.39 9.32
N ILE A 132 -15.05 -13.41 9.63
CA ILE A 132 -15.76 -13.59 10.89
C ILE A 132 -15.16 -14.77 11.62
N VAL A 133 -14.84 -14.60 12.91
CA VAL A 133 -14.46 -15.70 13.80
C VAL A 133 -15.35 -15.63 15.03
N SER A 134 -15.99 -16.75 15.38
CA SER A 134 -16.90 -16.83 16.53
C SER A 134 -17.99 -15.74 16.52
N GLY A 135 -18.53 -15.43 15.34
CA GLY A 135 -19.60 -14.44 15.16
C GLY A 135 -19.15 -12.97 15.22
N LYS A 136 -17.85 -12.68 15.28
CA LYS A 136 -17.31 -11.31 15.28
C LYS A 136 -16.42 -11.07 14.06
N ALA A 137 -16.52 -9.90 13.46
CA ALA A 137 -15.56 -9.47 12.43
C ALA A 137 -14.18 -9.31 13.06
N ILE A 138 -13.18 -9.94 12.45
CA ILE A 138 -11.77 -9.82 12.84
C ILE A 138 -10.95 -9.08 11.78
N PHE A 139 -11.45 -9.05 10.53
CA PHE A 139 -10.81 -8.36 9.42
C PHE A 139 -11.88 -7.91 8.43
N GLY A 140 -11.85 -6.63 8.04
CA GLY A 140 -12.85 -6.03 7.14
C GLY A 140 -12.29 -5.64 5.77
N PHE A 141 -13.16 -5.55 4.78
CA PHE A 141 -12.84 -5.05 3.45
C PHE A 141 -13.92 -4.12 2.95
N GLU A 142 -13.50 -3.06 2.26
CA GLU A 142 -14.33 -2.13 1.52
C GLU A 142 -13.90 -2.17 0.05
N VAL A 143 -14.86 -2.10 -0.87
CA VAL A 143 -14.61 -2.14 -2.31
C VAL A 143 -14.88 -0.76 -2.90
N TYR A 144 -13.81 -0.13 -3.36
CA TYR A 144 -13.84 1.16 -4.02
C TYR A 144 -14.13 1.02 -5.52
N HIS A 145 -15.19 1.67 -6.00
CA HIS A 145 -15.49 1.76 -7.44
C HIS A 145 -15.70 3.23 -7.89
N ARG A 146 -16.44 4.05 -7.12
CA ARG A 146 -16.68 5.50 -7.44
C ARG A 146 -16.97 6.41 -6.25
N HIS A 147 -17.27 5.84 -5.08
CA HIS A 147 -17.50 6.61 -3.86
C HIS A 147 -16.42 6.23 -2.86
N LEU A 148 -15.78 7.25 -2.28
CA LEU A 148 -14.76 7.07 -1.27
C LEU A 148 -15.41 6.67 0.05
N VAL A 149 -14.80 5.74 0.80
CA VAL A 149 -15.15 5.55 2.20
C VAL A 149 -14.91 6.86 2.97
N PRO A 150 -15.89 7.40 3.71
CA PRO A 150 -15.69 8.61 4.49
C PRO A 150 -14.59 8.42 5.55
N GLU A 151 -13.70 9.42 5.71
CA GLU A 151 -12.58 9.35 6.66
C GLU A 151 -13.01 9.05 8.10
N GLN A 152 -14.22 9.46 8.48
CA GLN A 152 -14.80 9.17 9.79
C GLN A 152 -15.02 7.65 9.99
N LYS A 153 -15.50 6.94 8.97
CA LYS A 153 -15.62 5.46 9.02
C LYS A 153 -14.26 4.80 9.20
N ALA A 154 -13.21 5.33 8.57
CA ALA A 154 -11.87 4.79 8.68
C ALA A 154 -11.28 4.87 10.11
N ALA A 155 -11.57 5.96 10.83
CA ALA A 155 -11.02 6.21 12.16
C ALA A 155 -11.73 5.43 13.28
N ASP A 156 -13.00 5.06 13.08
CA ASP A 156 -13.85 4.48 14.12
C ASP A 156 -13.91 2.94 14.09
N LEU A 157 -13.25 2.30 13.11
CA LEU A 157 -13.16 0.84 13.02
C LEU A 157 -12.04 0.33 13.93
N ASP A 158 -12.39 -0.52 14.87
CA ASP A 158 -11.50 -1.15 15.86
C ASP A 158 -10.88 -2.48 15.38
N VAL A 159 -11.16 -2.88 14.14
CA VAL A 159 -10.60 -4.08 13.51
C VAL A 159 -9.76 -3.70 12.29
N PRO A 160 -8.70 -4.47 11.96
CA PRO A 160 -7.96 -4.29 10.72
C PRO A 160 -8.88 -4.34 9.50
N TRP A 161 -8.69 -3.43 8.57
CA TRP A 161 -9.48 -3.41 7.34
C TRP A 161 -8.73 -2.80 6.17
N LEU A 162 -9.15 -3.14 4.95
CA LEU A 162 -8.55 -2.64 3.70
C LEU A 162 -9.62 -2.10 2.75
N GLU A 163 -9.37 -0.95 2.13
CA GLU A 163 -10.14 -0.48 0.96
C GLU A 163 -9.45 -0.97 -0.31
N LEU A 164 -10.15 -1.71 -1.19
CA LEU A 164 -9.59 -2.32 -2.40
C LEU A 164 -10.32 -1.81 -3.65
N VAL A 165 -9.59 -1.59 -4.74
CA VAL A 165 -10.18 -1.16 -6.01
C VAL A 165 -10.95 -2.32 -6.66
N ALA A 166 -12.21 -2.08 -7.04
CA ALA A 166 -13.09 -3.10 -7.62
C ALA A 166 -12.50 -3.72 -8.90
N GLU A 167 -11.96 -2.89 -9.78
CA GLU A 167 -11.32 -3.32 -11.02
C GLU A 167 -10.13 -4.26 -10.76
N ASP A 168 -9.31 -3.96 -9.75
CA ASP A 168 -8.15 -4.79 -9.42
C ASP A 168 -8.55 -6.17 -8.88
N ILE A 169 -9.63 -6.24 -8.09
CA ILE A 169 -10.20 -7.52 -7.63
C ILE A 169 -10.67 -8.35 -8.83
N LEU A 170 -11.41 -7.72 -9.76
CA LEU A 170 -12.00 -8.37 -10.93
C LEU A 170 -10.96 -8.84 -11.94
N GLU A 171 -9.82 -8.16 -12.02
CA GLU A 171 -8.68 -8.52 -12.87
C GLU A 171 -7.70 -9.48 -12.19
N PHE A 172 -8.00 -9.97 -10.98
CA PHE A 172 -7.12 -10.84 -10.18
C PHE A 172 -5.72 -10.23 -9.95
N LYS A 173 -5.64 -8.90 -9.87
CA LYS A 173 -4.39 -8.22 -9.51
C LYS A 173 -4.08 -8.43 -8.03
N PRO A 174 -2.80 -8.26 -7.62
CA PRO A 174 -2.46 -8.28 -6.21
C PRO A 174 -3.28 -7.25 -5.42
N ARG A 175 -3.81 -7.66 -4.26
CA ARG A 175 -4.60 -6.78 -3.38
C ARG A 175 -3.70 -5.74 -2.74
N VAL A 176 -3.61 -4.57 -3.37
CA VAL A 176 -2.95 -3.38 -2.83
C VAL A 176 -4.04 -2.44 -2.32
N PRO A 177 -4.04 -2.07 -1.03
CA PRO A 177 -5.02 -1.14 -0.49
C PRO A 177 -5.02 0.20 -1.24
N PHE A 178 -6.19 0.64 -1.68
CA PHE A 178 -6.42 1.93 -2.32
C PHE A 178 -6.02 3.09 -1.39
N ARG A 179 -6.37 2.94 -0.11
CA ARG A 179 -5.86 3.75 1.00
C ARG A 179 -5.12 2.82 1.94
N GLY A 180 -3.83 3.06 2.09
CA GLY A 180 -2.99 2.23 2.94
C GLY A 180 -1.63 2.86 3.17
N SER A 181 -1.09 2.62 4.36
CA SER A 181 0.27 2.97 4.69
C SER A 181 1.26 2.16 3.86
N HIS A 182 2.47 2.69 3.73
CA HIS A 182 3.60 1.90 3.28
C HIS A 182 3.91 0.80 4.30
N SER A 183 4.49 -0.30 3.82
CA SER A 183 5.02 -1.33 4.71
C SER A 183 6.12 -0.75 5.60
N GLU A 184 6.18 -1.21 6.85
CA GLU A 184 7.31 -0.96 7.75
C GLU A 184 8.60 -1.64 7.26
N GLN A 185 8.45 -2.63 6.38
CA GLN A 185 9.55 -3.33 5.76
C GLN A 185 10.03 -2.60 4.50
N LEU A 186 11.33 -2.74 4.22
CA LEU A 186 11.95 -2.27 3.00
C LEU A 186 12.19 -3.43 2.04
N CYS A 187 12.05 -3.17 0.75
CA CYS A 187 12.55 -4.10 -0.26
C CYS A 187 14.08 -4.21 -0.17
N SER A 188 14.65 -5.30 -0.71
CA SER A 188 16.09 -5.58 -0.70
C SER A 188 16.94 -4.38 -1.12
N ASP A 189 16.52 -3.68 -2.17
CA ASP A 189 17.27 -2.57 -2.75
C ASP A 189 17.25 -1.34 -1.82
N CYS A 190 16.11 -1.07 -1.20
CA CYS A 190 15.99 0.01 -0.22
C CYS A 190 16.74 -0.34 1.07
N HIS A 191 16.76 -1.61 1.47
CA HIS A 191 17.57 -2.07 2.59
C HIS A 191 19.07 -1.87 2.32
N ALA A 192 19.55 -2.29 1.14
CA ALA A 192 20.94 -2.10 0.73
C ALA A 192 21.33 -0.61 0.65
N LEU A 193 20.44 0.23 0.10
CA LEU A 193 20.65 1.68 0.05
C LEU A 193 20.74 2.28 1.47
N LEU A 194 19.84 1.88 2.38
CA LEU A 194 19.86 2.37 3.76
C LEU A 194 21.15 1.96 4.48
N GLN A 195 21.63 0.73 4.26
CA GLN A 195 22.91 0.27 4.80
C GLN A 195 24.08 1.10 4.25
N ALA A 196 24.15 1.30 2.93
CA ALA A 196 25.21 2.10 2.31
C ALA A 196 25.22 3.56 2.82
N LEU A 197 24.05 4.14 3.07
CA LEU A 197 23.92 5.48 3.66
C LEU A 197 24.44 5.53 5.10
N ARG A 198 24.10 4.53 5.93
CA ARG A 198 24.60 4.42 7.31
C ARG A 198 26.12 4.28 7.34
N GLU A 199 26.68 3.45 6.46
CA GLU A 199 28.13 3.30 6.33
C GLU A 199 28.81 4.59 5.90
N ARG A 200 28.22 5.31 4.93
CA ARG A 200 28.73 6.61 4.50
C ARG A 200 28.72 7.62 5.65
N GLN A 201 27.61 7.73 6.39
CA GLN A 201 27.51 8.61 7.55
C GLN A 201 28.57 8.27 8.61
N ALA A 202 28.80 6.98 8.87
CA ALA A 202 29.84 6.54 9.80
C ALA A 202 31.25 6.92 9.31
N ARG A 203 31.54 6.77 8.02
CA ARG A 203 32.83 7.21 7.43
C ARG A 203 33.00 8.73 7.50
N ASP A 204 31.95 9.48 7.17
CA ASP A 204 31.97 10.94 7.20
C ASP A 204 32.16 11.46 8.64
N ALA A 205 31.54 10.81 9.63
CA ALA A 205 31.75 11.11 11.05
C ALA A 205 33.20 10.88 11.49
N LYS A 206 33.78 9.70 11.18
CA LYS A 206 35.19 9.39 11.47
C LYS A 206 36.15 10.36 10.81
N ARG A 207 35.90 10.70 9.54
CA ARG A 207 36.70 11.70 8.81
C ARG A 207 36.60 13.07 9.48
N GLY A 208 35.40 13.47 9.91
CA GLY A 208 35.17 14.70 10.65
C GLY A 208 35.96 14.75 11.96
N GLU A 209 35.98 13.67 12.74
CA GLU A 209 36.80 13.55 13.95
C GLU A 209 38.30 13.66 13.67
N GLN A 210 38.79 12.97 12.63
CA GLN A 210 40.19 13.04 12.23
C GLN A 210 40.59 14.44 11.76
N THR A 211 39.74 15.09 10.98
CA THR A 211 39.95 16.48 10.55
C THR A 211 39.98 17.43 11.74
N LYS A 212 39.08 17.28 12.72
CA LYS A 212 39.11 18.08 13.96
C LYS A 212 40.41 17.90 14.73
N LYS A 213 40.88 16.66 14.86
CA LYS A 213 42.16 16.36 15.52
C LYS A 213 43.34 17.01 14.78
N TYR A 214 43.40 16.85 13.47
CA TYR A 214 44.45 17.45 12.65
C TYR A 214 44.45 18.98 12.73
N VAL A 215 43.27 19.61 12.66
CA VAL A 215 43.15 21.07 12.83
C VAL A 215 43.67 21.51 14.20
N ALA A 216 43.30 20.80 15.28
CA ALA A 216 43.79 21.11 16.62
C ALA A 216 45.32 20.98 16.74
N GLU A 217 45.91 19.92 16.17
CA GLU A 217 47.37 19.73 16.13
C GLU A 217 48.06 20.86 15.34
N VAL A 218 47.54 21.23 14.17
CA VAL A 218 48.09 22.33 13.36
C VAL A 218 48.02 23.65 14.12
N THR A 219 46.89 23.96 14.77
CA THR A 219 46.74 25.17 15.59
C THR A 219 47.75 25.19 16.74
N GLN A 220 47.93 24.07 17.45
CA GLN A 220 48.91 23.96 18.54
C GLN A 220 50.35 24.21 18.04
N VAL A 221 50.72 23.63 16.89
CA VAL A 221 52.04 23.82 16.29
C VAL A 221 52.24 25.30 15.90
N GLN A 222 51.23 25.94 15.29
CA GLN A 222 51.30 27.35 14.93
C GLN A 222 51.50 28.25 16.15
N ASP A 223 50.79 27.99 17.25
CA ASP A 223 50.91 28.78 18.47
C ASP A 223 52.29 28.58 19.13
N THR A 224 52.78 27.34 19.16
CA THR A 224 54.15 27.04 19.62
C THR A 224 55.20 27.80 18.81
N TRP A 225 55.06 27.86 17.47
CA TRP A 225 55.97 28.62 16.62
C TRP A 225 55.90 30.13 16.87
N LYS A 226 54.72 30.69 17.11
CA LYS A 226 54.58 32.11 17.49
C LYS A 226 55.32 32.40 18.79
N ASP A 227 55.22 31.52 19.78
CA ASP A 227 55.91 31.67 21.06
C ASP A 227 57.43 31.63 20.89
N VAL A 228 57.95 30.67 20.11
CA VAL A 228 59.39 30.56 19.79
C VAL A 228 59.89 31.83 19.08
N ILE A 229 59.17 32.31 18.06
CA ILE A 229 59.53 33.55 17.35
C ILE A 229 59.48 34.76 18.29
N GLY A 230 58.47 34.83 19.16
CA GLY A 230 58.33 35.89 20.15
C GLY A 230 59.49 35.91 21.16
N ALA A 231 59.91 34.74 21.65
CA ALA A 231 61.06 34.60 22.54
C ALA A 231 62.36 35.01 21.86
N ALA A 232 62.59 34.56 20.61
CA ALA A 232 63.78 34.93 19.84
C ALA A 232 63.88 36.44 19.61
N LYS A 233 62.76 37.11 19.28
CA LYS A 233 62.71 38.57 19.13
C LYS A 233 63.09 39.31 20.42
N LYS A 234 62.55 38.88 21.57
CA LYS A 234 62.89 39.46 22.89
C LYS A 234 64.38 39.30 23.21
N MET A 235 64.97 38.15 22.88
CA MET A 235 66.40 37.92 23.08
C MET A 235 67.26 38.83 22.19
N ASP A 236 66.90 39.02 20.92
CA ASP A 236 67.62 39.94 20.01
C ASP A 236 67.52 41.39 20.50
N GLU A 237 66.33 41.84 20.95
CA GLU A 237 66.15 43.17 21.53
C GLU A 237 67.01 43.38 22.77
N ALA A 238 67.04 42.41 23.70
CA ALA A 238 67.88 42.48 24.90
C ALA A 238 69.38 42.57 24.55
N GLN A 239 69.84 41.80 23.55
CA GLN A 239 71.22 41.87 23.07
C GLN A 239 71.57 43.21 22.41
N ARG A 240 70.62 43.83 21.68
CA ARG A 240 70.81 45.16 21.08
C ARG A 240 70.87 46.27 22.12
N VAL A 241 70.08 46.19 23.19
CA VAL A 241 70.12 47.15 24.31
C VAL A 241 71.46 47.03 25.05
N GLY A 242 71.91 45.82 25.36
CA GLY A 242 73.19 45.59 26.04
C GLY A 242 74.44 45.97 25.23
N ARG A 243 74.34 46.12 23.91
CA ARG A 243 75.43 46.63 23.05
C ARG A 243 75.46 48.16 22.93
N ARG A 244 74.43 48.87 23.40
CA ARG A 244 74.31 50.34 23.32
C ARG A 244 74.63 51.04 24.65
N THR A 245 74.78 50.29 25.73
CA THR A 245 75.27 50.72 27.04
C THR A 245 76.75 50.41 27.17
#